data_AF-A0A962VNP4-F1
#
_entry.id   AF-A0A962VNP4-F1
#
_cell.length_a   1.000
_cell.length_b   1.000
_cell.length_c   1.000
_cell.angle_alpha   90.00
_cell.angle_beta   90.00
_cell.angle_gamma   90.00
#
_symmetry.space_group_name_H-M   'P 1'
#
loop_
_entity.id
_entity.type
_entity.pdbx_description
1 polymer ?
#
loop_
_entity_poly.entity_id
_entity_poly.type
_entity_poly.pdbx_seq_one_letter_code
_entity_poly.pdbx_strand_id
1 'polypeptide(L)'
;MADLSGMGLLRNDPELAARLIAEAERGDMDAQYAAGLIYAEGRGVQPDLVQAFFWLSRAIDQGDVDAEKLRRHVASCMSDSEFEQAQRLLAAAGRAMAPGPGAAGGRRRH
;
A
#
# COMPACT_ATOMS: atom_id res chain seq x y z
N MET A 1 -20.95 -17.89 4.23
CA MET A 1 -21.07 -17.05 5.45
C MET A 1 -19.67 -16.88 5.98
N ALA A 2 -19.14 -15.66 5.97
CA ALA A 2 -17.77 -15.36 6.39
C ALA A 2 -17.62 -15.72 7.87
N ASP A 3 -16.70 -16.63 8.15
CA ASP A 3 -16.37 -17.01 9.51
C ASP A 3 -15.76 -15.79 10.21
N LEU A 4 -16.54 -15.20 11.10
CA LEU A 4 -16.14 -14.18 12.06
C LEU A 4 -15.34 -14.84 13.18
N SER A 5 -14.26 -15.54 12.84
CA SER A 5 -13.25 -15.95 13.82
C SER A 5 -12.49 -14.72 14.29
N GLY A 6 -13.08 -14.11 15.32
CA GLY A 6 -12.41 -13.53 16.48
C GLY A 6 -11.00 -13.00 16.26
N MET A 7 -10.90 -11.68 16.08
CA MET A 7 -9.87 -10.82 16.69
C MET A 7 -8.47 -11.45 16.79
N GLY A 8 -7.90 -11.83 15.66
CA GLY A 8 -6.46 -11.98 15.49
C GLY A 8 -5.89 -10.65 15.03
N LEU A 9 -5.73 -9.68 15.94
CA LEU A 9 -4.82 -8.55 15.73
C LEU A 9 -3.36 -9.07 15.78
N LEU A 10 -3.00 -10.07 14.98
CA LEU A 10 -1.59 -10.28 14.73
C LEU A 10 -1.18 -9.12 13.84
N ARG A 11 -0.21 -8.35 14.33
CA ARG A 11 0.44 -7.25 13.63
C ARG A 11 1.00 -7.63 12.24
N ASN A 12 0.77 -8.84 11.73
CA ASN A 12 1.45 -9.40 10.58
C ASN A 12 0.68 -10.56 9.88
N ASP A 13 -0.64 -10.42 9.65
CA ASP A 13 -1.41 -11.43 8.90
C ASP A 13 -1.33 -11.23 7.37
N PRO A 14 -0.60 -12.08 6.62
CA PRO A 14 -0.49 -11.95 5.16
C PRO A 14 -1.83 -12.17 4.43
N GLU A 15 -2.72 -12.97 5.01
CA GLU A 15 -4.03 -13.25 4.42
C GLU A 15 -4.97 -12.05 4.50
N LEU A 16 -4.91 -11.30 5.61
CA LEU A 16 -5.65 -10.04 5.76
C LEU A 16 -5.12 -9.00 4.78
N ALA A 17 -3.79 -8.88 4.68
CA ALA A 17 -3.14 -8.00 3.72
C ALA A 17 -3.59 -8.29 2.28
N ALA A 18 -3.55 -9.57 1.87
CA ALA A 18 -3.97 -9.99 0.55
C ALA A 18 -5.45 -9.68 0.29
N ARG A 19 -6.33 -9.88 1.28
CA ARG A 19 -7.76 -9.52 1.17
C ARG A 19 -7.96 -8.03 0.97
N LEU A 20 -7.32 -7.19 1.80
CA LEU A 20 -7.43 -5.73 1.70
C LEU A 20 -6.89 -5.22 0.36
N ILE A 21 -5.79 -5.79 -0.15
CA ILE A 21 -5.28 -5.46 -1.48
C ILE A 21 -6.30 -5.84 -2.56
N ALA A 22 -6.88 -7.03 -2.49
CA ALA A 22 -7.92 -7.45 -3.44
C ALA A 22 -9.20 -6.59 -3.37
N GLU A 23 -9.55 -6.07 -2.19
CA GLU A 23 -10.64 -5.12 -2.00
C GLU A 23 -10.29 -3.72 -2.53
N ALA A 24 -9.04 -3.28 -2.36
CA ALA A 24 -8.53 -2.04 -2.93
C ALA A 24 -8.57 -2.07 -4.46
N GLU A 25 -8.28 -3.24 -5.06
CA GLU A 25 -8.42 -3.49 -6.50
C GLU A 25 -9.87 -3.39 -6.98
N ARG A 26 -10.84 -3.73 -6.12
CA ARG A 26 -12.27 -3.56 -6.42
C ARG A 26 -12.74 -2.10 -6.38
N GLY A 27 -11.87 -1.18 -5.96
CA GLY A 27 -12.17 0.25 -5.87
C GLY A 27 -12.68 0.69 -4.50
N ASP A 28 -12.64 -0.20 -3.50
CA ASP A 28 -13.06 0.15 -2.14
C ASP A 28 -12.08 1.17 -1.52
N MET A 29 -12.61 2.32 -1.09
CA MET A 29 -11.83 3.44 -0.57
C MET A 29 -11.12 3.07 0.74
N ASP A 30 -11.84 2.46 1.69
CA ASP A 30 -11.30 2.03 2.97
C ASP A 30 -10.22 0.96 2.77
N ALA A 31 -10.44 0.06 1.82
CA ALA A 31 -9.46 -0.97 1.46
C ALA A 31 -8.20 -0.37 0.81
N GLN A 32 -8.32 0.65 -0.04
CA GLN A 32 -7.17 1.36 -0.62
C GLN A 32 -6.32 2.05 0.46
N TYR A 33 -6.96 2.69 1.43
CA TYR A 33 -6.29 3.24 2.60
C TYR A 33 -5.57 2.13 3.38
N ALA A 34 -6.27 1.03 3.67
CA ALA A 34 -5.73 -0.10 4.42
C ALA A 34 -4.58 -0.78 3.67
N ALA A 35 -4.64 -0.93 2.35
CA ALA A 35 -3.55 -1.44 1.52
C ALA A 35 -2.32 -0.52 1.61
N GLY A 36 -2.53 0.80 1.55
CA GLY A 36 -1.46 1.77 1.77
C GLY A 36 -0.78 1.61 3.14
N LEU A 37 -1.55 1.40 4.20
CA LEU A 37 -1.06 1.16 5.55
C LEU A 37 -0.30 -0.18 5.66
N ILE A 38 -0.84 -1.24 5.07
CA ILE A 38 -0.23 -2.58 5.00
C ILE A 38 1.17 -2.51 4.37
N TYR A 39 1.33 -1.78 3.27
CA TYR A 39 2.63 -1.58 2.62
C TYR A 39 3.55 -0.64 3.40
N ALA A 40 3.01 0.39 4.05
CA ALA A 40 3.79 1.33 4.85
C ALA A 40 4.39 0.67 6.11
N GLU A 41 3.60 -0.17 6.77
CA GLU A 41 4.01 -0.89 7.98
C GLU A 41 4.65 -2.26 7.67
N GLY A 42 4.46 -2.80 6.46
CA GLY A 42 4.91 -4.16 6.10
C GLY A 42 4.15 -5.26 6.83
N ARG A 43 2.84 -5.07 7.06
CA ARG A 43 2.01 -6.05 7.80
C ARG A 43 1.57 -7.18 6.88
N GLY A 44 2.23 -8.32 6.96
CA GLY A 44 1.93 -9.50 6.15
C GLY A 44 2.40 -9.41 4.68
N VAL A 45 3.02 -8.31 4.29
CA VAL A 45 3.69 -8.12 2.99
C VAL A 45 5.05 -7.47 3.19
N GLN A 46 5.88 -7.50 2.15
CA GLN A 46 7.15 -6.76 2.18
C GLN A 46 6.85 -5.25 2.25
N PRO A 47 7.42 -4.52 3.22
CA PRO A 47 7.21 -3.08 3.34
C PRO A 47 7.72 -2.38 2.09
N ASP A 48 6.88 -1.52 1.53
CA ASP A 48 7.17 -0.79 0.30
C ASP A 48 6.49 0.58 0.33
N LEU A 49 7.26 1.61 0.64
CA LEU A 49 6.77 2.98 0.75
C LEU A 49 6.30 3.54 -0.59
N VAL A 50 6.86 3.04 -1.70
CA VAL A 50 6.51 3.44 -3.07
C VAL A 50 5.09 2.98 -3.40
N GLN A 51 4.78 1.72 -3.09
CA GLN A 51 3.43 1.15 -3.22
C GLN A 51 2.46 1.80 -2.23
N ALA A 52 2.87 2.02 -0.98
CA ALA A 52 2.04 2.69 0.01
C ALA A 52 1.60 4.08 -0.48
N PHE A 53 2.53 4.89 -0.98
CA PHE A 53 2.23 6.21 -1.53
C PHE A 53 1.26 6.13 -2.72
N PHE A 54 1.42 5.11 -3.57
CA PHE A 54 0.55 4.88 -4.72
C PHE A 54 -0.90 4.59 -4.29
N TRP A 55 -1.11 3.62 -3.40
CA TRP A 55 -2.45 3.25 -2.92
C TRP A 55 -3.14 4.40 -2.17
N LEU A 56 -2.37 5.15 -1.38
CA LEU A 56 -2.89 6.32 -0.67
C LEU A 56 -3.26 7.46 -1.63
N SER A 57 -2.50 7.67 -2.71
CA SER A 57 -2.88 8.65 -3.74
C SER A 57 -4.21 8.31 -4.42
N ARG A 58 -4.50 7.02 -4.63
CA ARG A 58 -5.80 6.56 -5.16
C ARG A 58 -6.94 6.85 -4.17
N ALA A 59 -6.74 6.57 -2.89
CA ALA A 59 -7.75 6.89 -1.86
C ALA A 59 -7.99 8.41 -1.75
N ILE A 60 -6.94 9.24 -1.86
CA ILE A 60 -7.07 10.70 -1.90
C ILE A 60 -7.86 11.18 -3.12
N ASP A 61 -7.67 10.55 -4.30
CA ASP A 61 -8.45 10.86 -5.52
C ASP A 61 -9.95 10.59 -5.32
N GLN A 62 -10.29 9.61 -4.48
CA GLN A 62 -11.66 9.31 -4.05
C GLN A 62 -12.19 10.22 -2.92
N GLY A 63 -11.34 11.07 -2.34
CA GLY A 63 -11.69 12.02 -1.28
C GLY A 63 -11.32 11.57 0.15
N ASP A 64 -10.49 10.54 0.31
CA ASP A 64 -10.04 10.07 1.61
C ASP A 64 -8.99 11.02 2.22
N VAL A 65 -9.39 11.72 3.29
CA VAL A 65 -8.55 12.69 4.01
C VAL A 65 -7.54 12.00 4.92
N ASP A 66 -7.85 10.80 5.41
CA ASP A 66 -6.96 10.03 6.27
C ASP A 66 -5.82 9.41 5.46
N ALA A 67 -6.09 9.04 4.21
CA ALA A 67 -5.07 8.66 3.23
C ALA A 67 -4.08 9.80 2.96
N GLU A 68 -4.52 11.06 2.89
CA GLU A 68 -3.61 12.21 2.72
C GLU A 68 -2.62 12.33 3.88
N LYS A 69 -3.11 12.19 5.13
CA LYS A 69 -2.26 12.25 6.33
C LYS A 69 -1.22 11.14 6.31
N LEU A 70 -1.64 9.91 6.01
CA LEU A 70 -0.74 8.77 5.96
C LEU A 70 0.25 8.91 4.80
N ARG A 71 -0.18 9.40 3.63
CA ARG A 71 0.71 9.64 2.48
C ARG A 71 1.78 10.67 2.83
N ARG A 72 1.41 11.75 3.52
CA ARG A 72 2.35 12.76 4.00
C ARG A 72 3.36 12.16 4.98
N HIS A 73 2.92 11.28 5.87
CA HIS A 73 3.81 10.58 6.80
C HIS A 73 4.80 9.68 6.05
N VAL A 74 4.31 8.83 5.14
CA VAL A 74 5.14 7.97 4.29
C VAL A 74 6.13 8.80 3.47
N ALA A 75 5.67 9.89 2.83
CA ALA A 75 6.53 10.79 2.07
C ALA A 75 7.65 11.43 2.90
N SER A 76 7.40 11.68 4.19
CA SER A 76 8.44 12.20 5.10
C SER A 76 9.55 11.20 5.42
N CYS A 77 9.28 9.91 5.25
CA CYS A 77 10.24 8.82 5.45
C CYS A 77 10.91 8.36 4.14
N MET A 78 10.47 8.86 2.99
CA MET A 78 11.00 8.47 1.68
C MET A 78 12.22 9.31 1.30
N SER A 79 13.21 8.66 0.68
CA SER A 79 14.33 9.34 0.03
C SER A 79 13.90 9.91 -1.34
N ASP A 80 14.62 10.89 -1.86
CA ASP A 80 14.34 11.48 -3.19
C ASP A 80 14.15 10.43 -4.30
N SER A 81 14.97 9.37 -4.28
CA SER A 81 14.86 8.27 -5.25
C SER A 81 13.58 7.44 -5.11
N GLU A 82 13.09 7.22 -3.89
CA GLU A 82 11.83 6.49 -3.64
C GLU A 82 10.64 7.36 -4.06
N PHE A 83 10.74 8.67 -3.83
CA PHE A 83 9.72 9.63 -4.23
C PHE A 83 9.58 9.71 -5.75
N GLU A 84 10.68 9.81 -6.49
CA GLU A 84 10.66 9.75 -7.96
C GLU A 84 10.09 8.42 -8.47
N GLN A 85 10.42 7.31 -7.80
CA GLN A 85 9.90 5.99 -8.15
C GLN A 85 8.38 5.92 -7.95
N ALA A 86 7.86 6.49 -6.86
CA ALA A 86 6.42 6.55 -6.58
C ALA A 86 5.68 7.47 -7.56
N GLN A 87 6.26 8.62 -7.90
CA GLN A 87 5.69 9.50 -8.92
C GLN A 87 5.65 8.84 -10.29
N ARG A 88 6.72 8.15 -10.68
CA ARG A 88 6.78 7.40 -11.93
C ARG A 88 5.75 6.28 -11.97
N LEU A 89 5.56 5.59 -10.84
CA LEU A 89 4.55 4.55 -10.70
C LEU A 89 3.15 5.14 -10.87
N LEU A 90 2.84 6.25 -10.21
CA LEU A 90 1.57 6.98 -10.37
C LEU A 90 1.33 7.41 -11.82
N ALA A 91 2.36 7.94 -12.49
CA ALA A 91 2.27 8.35 -13.89
C ALA A 91 2.04 7.16 -14.85
N ALA A 92 2.67 6.01 -14.59
CA ALA A 92 2.50 4.81 -15.40
C ALA A 92 1.15 4.10 -15.15
N ALA A 93 0.65 4.16 -13.93
CA ALA A 93 -0.56 3.48 -13.48
C ALA A 93 -1.86 4.29 -13.73
N GLY A 94 -1.79 5.34 -14.57
CA GLY A 94 -2.94 6.20 -14.91
C GLY A 94 -4.17 5.47 -15.46
N ARG A 95 -4.04 4.19 -15.86
CA ARG A 95 -5.16 3.26 -16.16
C ARG A 95 -4.92 1.79 -15.79
N ALA A 96 -3.68 1.41 -15.48
CA ALA A 96 -3.32 0.03 -15.14
C ALA A 96 -3.14 -0.12 -13.63
N MET A 97 -3.79 -1.13 -13.07
CA MET A 97 -3.71 -1.53 -11.66
C MET A 97 -2.25 -1.83 -11.28
N ALA A 98 -1.87 -1.52 -10.03
CA ALA A 98 -0.49 -1.56 -9.56
C ALA A 98 0.22 -2.86 -9.95
N PRO A 99 1.51 -2.82 -10.34
CA PRO A 99 2.28 -4.05 -10.47
C PRO A 99 2.30 -4.74 -9.10
N GLY A 100 1.89 -6.01 -9.06
CA GLY A 100 1.93 -6.83 -7.85
C GLY A 100 3.32 -6.87 -7.21
N PRO A 101 3.42 -7.30 -5.94
CA PRO A 101 4.64 -7.24 -5.14
C PRO A 101 5.73 -8.13 -5.75
N GLY A 102 6.53 -7.57 -6.63
CA GLY A 102 7.46 -8.35 -7.43
C GLY A 102 8.36 -7.47 -8.27
N ALA A 103 9.36 -6.85 -7.62
CA ALA A 103 10.74 -6.67 -8.11
C ALA A 103 11.37 -5.37 -7.58
N ALA A 104 11.89 -5.41 -6.36
CA ALA A 104 13.04 -4.62 -5.96
C ALA A 104 13.90 -5.54 -5.08
N GLY A 105 14.78 -6.35 -5.68
CA GLY A 105 16.09 -5.84 -6.07
C GLY A 105 17.02 -6.01 -4.89
N GLY A 106 17.60 -7.22 -4.77
CA GLY A 106 18.41 -7.63 -3.65
C GLY A 106 19.54 -6.65 -3.32
N ARG A 107 19.75 -6.41 -2.04
CA ARG A 107 21.05 -6.02 -1.52
C ARG A 107 21.46 -7.02 -0.45
N ARG A 108 22.14 -8.08 -0.90
CA ARG A 108 23.09 -8.80 -0.04
C ARG A 108 24.12 -7.76 0.39
N ARG A 109 24.06 -7.34 1.65
CA ARG A 109 25.20 -6.67 2.28
C ARG A 109 26.21 -7.77 2.60
N HIS A 110 27.41 -7.63 2.04
CA HIS A 110 28.58 -8.44 2.39
C HIS A 110 29.10 -8.05 3.77
#